data_AF-A0A6P0R3U9-F1
#
_entry.id   AF-A0A6P0R3U9-F1
#
_cell.length_a   1.000
_cell.length_b   1.000
_cell.length_c   1.000
_cell.angle_alpha   90.00
_cell.angle_beta   90.00
_cell.angle_gamma   90.00
#
_symmetry.space_group_name_H-M   'P 1'
#
loop_
_entity.id
_entity.type
_entity.pdbx_description
1 polymer ?
#
loop_
_entity_poly.entity_id
_entity_poly.type
_entity_poly.pdbx_seq_one_letter_code
_entity_poly.pdbx_strand_id
1 'polypeptide(L)'
;MINFNYLETSGWLKSLTEGKSIDYNYNPLPWYSYPAIEFIEDKLKSDFRVFEYGSGQSTLWYAQRVKEVISVEHNPDYFLKIKSYTPENVILSLLEDREKYAAEINKYNDGYFDIIAIDGINRVGCAEVCYRKLTANGLIIFDNSAREENDVALEFLQEKKFKRLDFYGLLPTQKYKICTSIFLQNEEVFNRGSLPSKKKYCLGISLGQGEAITKRQNQNQGSHNNQILACYEAIKSQPYAADAYQRLGDIYYSQGQIEKSIRSYQKAIELQPDLARVYARLGGIYSQKGKLEQAIAYYQKVIKFEPSLAATYWSISEILQQQGRLFEANVYQLKALEIKPDITTKYYALNKLDLKLTPYLTWEYGFFVEVGANDGIRQSNSLYFEKYKNWQGILIEAIPDLAEKCRINRSKSVVENYALVPFDYGLDYIKIYYCNLMSFVDGAMKSEEEKKVHLERGCQVQNINHSYEINVRATTLTAILDKHGVKNIDLFSLDVEGFELDVLQGIDFDKYQPKFMLIEVRYADRKAVDSFLKPLYEPIAALSNSINETLPERSYQDILYKKAG
;
A
#
# COMPACT_ATOMS: atom_id res chain seq x y z
N MET A 1 1.13 58.51 -17.70
CA MET A 1 1.45 57.25 -18.41
C MET A 1 0.39 56.23 -18.02
N ILE A 2 -0.40 55.75 -18.98
CA ILE A 2 -1.37 54.67 -18.74
C ILE A 2 -0.57 53.42 -18.34
N ASN A 3 -0.86 52.88 -17.16
CA ASN A 3 -0.12 51.77 -16.58
C ASN A 3 -0.76 50.46 -17.08
N PHE A 4 -0.45 50.07 -18.31
CA PHE A 4 -0.98 48.83 -18.89
C PHE A 4 -0.53 47.62 -18.06
N ASN A 5 -1.44 46.69 -17.81
CA ASN A 5 -1.15 45.46 -17.09
C ASN A 5 -0.53 44.40 -18.03
N TYR A 6 -0.03 43.31 -17.45
CA TYR A 6 0.65 42.25 -18.20
C TYR A 6 -0.23 41.65 -19.31
N LEU A 7 -1.51 41.39 -19.04
CA LEU A 7 -2.42 40.78 -20.01
C LEU A 7 -2.74 41.70 -21.19
N GLU A 8 -2.70 43.01 -20.96
CA GLU A 8 -2.83 44.02 -22.01
C GLU A 8 -1.54 44.09 -22.86
N THR A 9 -0.36 44.11 -22.22
CA THR A 9 0.92 44.27 -22.92
C THR A 9 1.45 42.99 -23.57
N SER A 10 1.07 41.81 -23.09
CA SER A 10 1.45 40.51 -23.67
C SER A 10 0.66 40.17 -24.94
N GLY A 11 -0.44 40.88 -25.19
CA GLY A 11 -1.36 40.59 -26.28
C GLY A 11 -2.34 39.46 -25.98
N TRP A 12 -2.43 38.96 -24.74
CA TRP A 12 -3.31 37.83 -24.42
C TRP A 12 -4.79 38.13 -24.66
N LEU A 13 -5.30 39.27 -24.16
CA LEU A 13 -6.70 39.65 -24.40
C LEU A 13 -7.00 39.79 -25.90
N LYS A 14 -6.03 40.30 -26.67
CA LYS A 14 -6.15 40.48 -28.11
C LYS A 14 -6.13 39.13 -28.84
N SER A 15 -5.20 38.25 -28.50
CA SER A 15 -5.11 36.90 -29.04
C SER A 15 -6.38 36.08 -28.80
N LEU A 16 -6.93 36.18 -27.59
CA LEU A 16 -8.16 35.50 -27.21
C LEU A 16 -9.38 36.02 -27.98
N THR A 17 -9.46 37.33 -28.21
CA THR A 17 -10.56 37.97 -28.94
C THR A 17 -10.50 37.65 -30.44
N GLU A 18 -9.30 37.69 -31.02
CA GLU A 18 -9.08 37.46 -32.45
C GLU A 18 -9.00 35.98 -32.83
N GLY A 19 -8.91 35.08 -31.84
CA GLY A 19 -8.69 33.65 -32.07
C GLY A 19 -7.36 33.34 -32.77
N LYS A 20 -6.37 34.23 -32.65
CA LYS A 20 -5.06 34.15 -33.30
C LYS A 20 -3.97 34.37 -32.26
N SER A 21 -2.86 33.65 -32.39
CA SER A 21 -1.69 33.83 -31.51
C SER A 21 -0.89 35.06 -31.93
N ILE A 22 -1.15 36.22 -31.31
CA ILE A 22 -0.57 37.53 -31.66
C ILE A 22 -0.25 38.41 -30.42
N ASP A 23 0.78 39.23 -30.52
CA ASP A 23 1.12 40.19 -29.46
C ASP A 23 0.23 41.45 -29.51
N TYR A 24 0.48 42.39 -28.61
CA TYR A 24 -0.25 43.66 -28.56
C TYR A 24 -0.15 44.47 -29.87
N ASN A 25 0.92 44.33 -30.64
CA ASN A 25 1.17 45.04 -31.89
C ASN A 25 0.76 44.23 -33.13
N TYR A 26 0.00 43.14 -32.98
CA TYR A 26 -0.38 42.22 -34.05
C TYR A 26 0.78 41.42 -34.67
N ASN A 27 1.94 41.36 -34.01
CA ASN A 27 3.00 40.46 -34.43
C ASN A 27 2.64 39.02 -34.07
N PRO A 28 3.06 38.02 -34.87
CA PRO A 28 2.84 36.62 -34.55
C PRO A 28 3.43 36.25 -33.17
N LEU A 29 2.80 35.33 -32.46
CA LEU A 29 3.35 34.67 -31.26
C LEU A 29 3.33 33.15 -31.46
N PRO A 30 4.32 32.41 -30.93
CA PRO A 30 4.30 30.96 -30.99
C PRO A 30 3.24 30.38 -30.04
N TRP A 31 2.79 29.15 -30.31
CA TRP A 31 1.77 28.45 -29.55
C TRP A 31 2.33 27.83 -28.25
N TYR A 32 3.06 28.61 -27.46
CA TYR A 32 3.65 28.16 -26.20
C TYR A 32 3.04 28.89 -25.02
N SER A 33 3.33 28.42 -23.81
CA SER A 33 3.02 29.18 -22.60
C SER A 33 3.80 30.51 -22.60
N TYR A 34 3.17 31.61 -22.19
CA TYR A 34 3.83 32.92 -22.15
C TYR A 34 5.18 32.91 -21.40
N PRO A 35 5.34 32.21 -20.26
CA PRO A 35 6.65 32.11 -19.61
C PRO A 35 7.70 31.43 -20.48
N ALA A 36 7.33 30.43 -21.29
CA ALA A 36 8.24 29.83 -22.26
C ALA A 36 8.62 30.82 -23.36
N ILE A 37 7.64 31.54 -23.92
CA ILE A 37 7.85 32.57 -24.96
C ILE A 37 8.86 33.61 -24.48
N GLU A 38 8.64 34.17 -23.29
CA GLU A 38 9.53 35.15 -22.68
C GLU A 38 10.93 34.59 -22.42
N PHE A 39 11.00 33.31 -22.04
CA PHE A 39 12.26 32.65 -21.82
C PHE A 39 13.07 32.46 -23.11
N ILE A 40 12.43 32.20 -24.26
CA ILE A 40 13.14 31.93 -25.51
C ILE A 40 13.35 33.17 -26.40
N GLU A 41 12.49 34.19 -26.29
CA GLU A 41 12.43 35.32 -27.23
C GLU A 41 13.77 36.07 -27.35
N ASP A 42 14.50 36.21 -26.25
CA ASP A 42 15.79 36.90 -26.19
C ASP A 42 17.01 35.99 -26.50
N LYS A 43 16.78 34.69 -26.73
CA LYS A 43 17.83 33.68 -26.99
C LYS A 43 17.95 33.30 -28.46
N LEU A 44 16.98 33.69 -29.28
CA LEU A 44 17.01 33.46 -30.72
C LEU A 44 18.08 34.35 -31.38
N LYS A 45 18.88 33.76 -32.26
CA LYS A 45 19.87 34.47 -33.07
C LYS A 45 19.52 34.39 -34.55
N SER A 46 19.92 35.42 -35.29
CA SER A 46 19.62 35.54 -36.72
C SER A 46 20.27 34.48 -37.60
N ASP A 47 21.28 33.77 -37.11
CA ASP A 47 21.96 32.67 -37.79
C ASP A 47 21.35 31.29 -37.48
N PHE A 48 20.39 31.19 -36.55
CA PHE A 48 19.79 29.93 -36.14
C PHE A 48 18.96 29.27 -37.25
N ARG A 49 18.90 27.93 -37.19
CA ARG A 49 17.98 27.12 -37.99
C ARG A 49 16.95 26.42 -37.10
N VAL A 50 15.68 26.48 -37.49
CA VAL A 50 14.56 25.92 -36.73
C VAL A 50 13.91 24.79 -37.53
N PHE A 51 13.70 23.65 -36.89
CA PHE A 51 12.77 22.63 -37.38
C PHE A 51 11.49 22.65 -36.54
N GLU A 52 10.34 22.71 -37.18
CA GLU A 52 9.03 22.76 -36.53
C GLU A 52 8.17 21.60 -37.02
N TYR A 53 7.82 20.71 -36.09
CA TYR A 53 6.71 19.80 -36.29
C TYR A 53 5.42 20.59 -36.01
N GLY A 54 4.76 21.00 -37.08
CA GLY A 54 3.57 21.83 -37.08
C GLY A 54 3.81 23.07 -37.95
N SER A 55 2.79 23.89 -38.10
CA SER A 55 2.93 25.19 -38.73
C SER A 55 1.97 26.20 -38.09
N GLY A 56 2.19 27.50 -38.27
CA GLY A 56 1.32 28.50 -37.66
C GLY A 56 1.92 29.88 -37.48
N GLN A 57 1.39 30.56 -36.47
CA GLN A 57 1.96 31.82 -35.99
C GLN A 57 3.37 31.61 -35.40
N SER A 58 3.66 30.44 -34.84
CA SER A 58 5.02 30.04 -34.44
C SER A 58 5.99 30.07 -35.61
N THR A 59 5.61 29.52 -36.77
CA THR A 59 6.41 29.57 -38.00
C THR A 59 6.77 31.01 -38.37
N LEU A 60 5.78 31.91 -38.39
CA LEU A 60 6.00 33.33 -38.71
C LEU A 60 6.85 34.04 -37.65
N TRP A 61 6.66 33.69 -36.38
CA TRP A 61 7.43 34.25 -35.28
C TRP A 61 8.92 33.88 -35.37
N TYR A 62 9.22 32.62 -35.71
CA TYR A 62 10.59 32.18 -36.00
C TYR A 62 11.15 32.85 -37.25
N ALA A 63 10.39 32.88 -38.35
CA ALA A 63 10.84 33.42 -39.63
C ALA A 63 11.31 34.88 -39.55
N GLN A 64 10.75 35.67 -38.65
CA GLN A 64 11.17 37.05 -38.39
C GLN A 64 12.52 37.18 -37.66
N ARG A 65 13.05 36.10 -37.09
CA ARG A 65 14.13 36.13 -36.09
C ARG A 65 15.34 35.27 -36.45
N VAL A 66 15.17 34.26 -37.31
CA VAL A 66 16.17 33.23 -37.58
C VAL A 66 16.50 33.11 -39.07
N LYS A 67 17.58 32.42 -39.40
CA LYS A 67 18.07 32.28 -40.77
C LYS A 67 17.13 31.45 -41.64
N GLU A 68 16.60 30.37 -41.07
CA GLU A 68 15.81 29.37 -41.80
C GLU A 68 14.83 28.67 -40.86
N VAL A 69 13.61 28.45 -41.35
CA VAL A 69 12.59 27.65 -40.67
C VAL A 69 12.14 26.53 -41.60
N ILE A 70 12.20 25.30 -41.13
CA ILE A 70 11.67 24.13 -41.83
C ILE A 70 10.47 23.65 -41.02
N SER A 71 9.28 23.75 -41.60
CA SER A 71 8.02 23.37 -40.95
C SER A 71 7.36 22.24 -41.72
N VAL A 72 6.86 21.25 -40.98
CA VAL A 72 6.07 20.15 -41.55
C VAL A 72 4.64 20.24 -41.02
N GLU A 73 3.67 20.32 -41.93
CA GLU A 73 2.25 20.33 -41.62
C GLU A 73 1.60 19.02 -42.05
N HIS A 74 0.61 18.56 -41.28
CA HIS A 74 -0.13 17.34 -41.56
C HIS A 74 -1.54 17.58 -42.08
N ASN A 75 -2.11 18.77 -41.83
CA ASN A 75 -3.44 19.11 -42.29
C ASN A 75 -3.38 19.86 -43.63
N PRO A 76 -3.94 19.30 -44.73
CA PRO A 76 -3.86 19.93 -46.06
C PRO A 76 -4.49 21.32 -46.15
N ASP A 77 -5.65 21.53 -45.51
CA ASP A 77 -6.36 22.81 -45.54
C ASP A 77 -5.57 23.90 -44.82
N TYR A 78 -5.01 23.53 -43.66
CA TYR A 78 -4.19 24.44 -42.86
C TYR A 78 -2.84 24.72 -43.54
N PHE A 79 -2.23 23.73 -44.19
CA PHE A 79 -1.04 23.90 -45.01
C PHE A 79 -1.26 24.92 -46.11
N LEU A 80 -2.35 24.81 -46.88
CA LEU A 80 -2.68 25.76 -47.95
C LEU A 80 -2.85 27.19 -47.40
N LYS A 81 -3.49 27.32 -46.23
CA LYS A 81 -3.65 28.60 -45.55
C LYS A 81 -2.31 29.22 -45.16
N ILE A 82 -1.42 28.46 -44.52
CA ILE A 82 -0.11 28.99 -44.09
C ILE A 82 0.77 29.32 -45.29
N LYS A 83 0.76 28.46 -46.31
CA LYS A 83 1.56 28.62 -47.53
C LYS A 83 1.30 29.95 -48.24
N SER A 84 0.07 30.49 -48.18
CA SER A 84 -0.27 31.74 -48.86
C SER A 84 0.43 32.99 -48.31
N TYR A 85 1.00 32.93 -47.10
CA TYR A 85 1.71 34.03 -46.45
C TYR A 85 3.04 33.59 -45.81
N THR A 86 3.61 32.49 -46.30
CA THR A 86 4.87 31.94 -45.82
C THR A 86 6.05 32.78 -46.33
N PRO A 87 6.94 33.28 -45.46
CA PRO A 87 8.13 34.04 -45.86
C PRO A 87 9.15 33.21 -46.67
N GLU A 88 10.05 33.88 -47.40
CA GLU A 88 11.04 33.20 -48.26
C GLU A 88 12.03 32.31 -47.50
N ASN A 89 12.33 32.62 -46.23
CA ASN A 89 13.22 31.82 -45.39
C ASN A 89 12.53 30.61 -44.72
N VAL A 90 11.32 30.27 -45.15
CA VAL A 90 10.55 29.14 -44.62
C VAL A 90 10.35 28.07 -45.69
N ILE A 91 10.74 26.85 -45.38
CA ILE A 91 10.46 25.65 -46.17
C ILE A 91 9.29 24.92 -45.51
N LEU A 92 8.14 24.87 -46.19
CA LEU A 92 6.92 24.24 -45.68
C LEU A 92 6.58 22.98 -46.48
N SER A 93 6.48 21.83 -45.79
CA SER A 93 6.12 20.53 -46.36
C SER A 93 4.75 20.04 -45.85
N LEU A 94 4.00 19.31 -46.69
CA LEU A 94 2.75 18.63 -46.30
C LEU A 94 2.99 17.11 -46.20
N LEU A 95 2.76 16.54 -45.02
CA LEU A 95 2.87 15.11 -44.77
C LEU A 95 1.74 14.64 -43.84
N GLU A 96 0.70 14.04 -44.42
CA GLU A 96 -0.46 13.53 -43.68
C GLU A 96 -0.17 12.22 -42.91
N ASP A 97 0.78 11.43 -43.42
CA ASP A 97 1.19 10.17 -42.80
C ASP A 97 2.03 10.43 -41.55
N ARG A 98 1.59 9.89 -40.40
CA ARG A 98 2.19 10.13 -39.08
C ARG A 98 3.65 9.71 -38.96
N GLU A 99 4.06 8.64 -39.65
CA GLU A 99 5.43 8.14 -39.57
C GLU A 99 6.34 8.93 -40.50
N LYS A 100 5.88 9.24 -41.72
CA LYS A 100 6.62 10.12 -42.64
C LYS A 100 6.76 11.52 -42.08
N TYR A 101 5.72 12.03 -41.43
CA TYR A 101 5.71 13.32 -40.74
C TYR A 101 6.83 13.39 -39.70
N ALA A 102 6.91 12.40 -38.79
CA ALA A 102 7.97 12.33 -37.79
C ALA A 102 9.35 12.16 -38.46
N ALA A 103 9.44 11.32 -39.48
CA ALA A 103 10.71 11.03 -40.17
C ALA A 103 11.22 12.16 -41.07
N GLU A 104 10.45 13.23 -41.31
CA GLU A 104 10.83 14.31 -42.24
C GLU A 104 12.16 14.96 -41.86
N ILE A 105 12.44 15.09 -40.57
CA ILE A 105 13.69 15.66 -40.07
C ILE A 105 14.93 14.83 -40.46
N ASN A 106 14.76 13.55 -40.82
CA ASN A 106 15.87 12.67 -41.19
C ASN A 106 16.49 13.02 -42.55
N LYS A 107 15.86 13.89 -43.35
CA LYS A 107 16.46 14.46 -44.56
C LYS A 107 17.66 15.35 -44.26
N TYR A 108 17.83 15.78 -43.01
CA TYR A 108 18.87 16.69 -42.57
C TYR A 108 19.97 15.96 -41.79
N ASN A 109 21.18 16.49 -41.88
CA ASN A 109 22.34 15.95 -41.19
C ASN A 109 22.21 16.13 -39.66
N ASP A 110 22.94 15.32 -38.91
CA ASP A 110 23.07 15.49 -37.46
C ASP A 110 23.72 16.86 -37.15
N GLY A 111 23.28 17.52 -36.08
CA GLY A 111 23.79 18.85 -35.73
C GLY A 111 23.40 19.98 -36.69
N TYR A 112 22.28 19.88 -37.40
CA TYR A 112 21.85 20.90 -38.36
C TYR A 112 20.99 22.01 -37.75
N PHE A 113 20.16 21.69 -36.75
CA PHE A 113 19.17 22.59 -36.18
C PHE A 113 19.57 23.13 -34.82
N ASP A 114 19.35 24.41 -34.59
CA ASP A 114 19.53 25.03 -33.27
C ASP A 114 18.28 24.88 -32.40
N ILE A 115 17.11 24.79 -33.04
CA ILE A 115 15.83 24.62 -32.35
C ILE A 115 15.03 23.55 -33.06
N ILE A 116 14.46 22.64 -32.27
CA ILE A 116 13.43 21.71 -32.74
C ILE A 116 12.18 21.92 -31.90
N ALA A 117 11.10 22.37 -32.54
CA ALA A 117 9.79 22.54 -31.93
C ALA A 117 8.90 21.33 -32.23
N ILE A 118 8.40 20.68 -31.17
CA ILE A 118 7.50 19.53 -31.26
C ILE A 118 6.09 20.00 -30.89
N ASP A 119 5.28 20.29 -31.90
CA ASP A 119 3.85 20.62 -31.78
C ASP A 119 3.01 20.00 -32.91
N GLY A 120 3.22 18.70 -33.13
CA GLY A 120 2.70 17.99 -34.29
C GLY A 120 1.87 16.75 -33.97
N ILE A 121 1.46 16.04 -35.03
CA ILE A 121 0.99 14.66 -34.92
C ILE A 121 2.18 13.73 -34.64
N ASN A 122 1.95 12.64 -33.89
CA ASN A 122 2.99 11.67 -33.52
C ASN A 122 4.18 12.26 -32.72
N ARG A 123 3.89 12.95 -31.61
CA ARG A 123 4.91 13.65 -30.80
C ARG A 123 5.99 12.73 -30.22
N VAL A 124 5.64 11.46 -29.92
CA VAL A 124 6.60 10.45 -29.47
C VAL A 124 7.60 10.13 -30.59
N GLY A 125 7.12 9.77 -31.79
CA GLY A 125 7.97 9.51 -32.94
C GLY A 125 8.86 10.71 -33.28
N CYS A 126 8.32 11.92 -33.21
CA CYS A 126 9.08 13.17 -33.43
C CYS A 126 10.26 13.28 -32.45
N ALA A 127 10.03 13.06 -31.15
CA ALA A 127 11.07 13.11 -30.13
C ALA A 127 12.15 12.02 -30.33
N GLU A 128 11.74 10.81 -30.74
CA GLU A 128 12.63 9.67 -30.98
C GLU A 128 13.69 9.96 -32.06
N VAL A 129 13.32 10.68 -33.11
CA VAL A 129 14.18 10.88 -34.28
C VAL A 129 14.92 12.22 -34.29
N CYS A 130 14.40 13.23 -33.59
CA CYS A 130 14.89 14.60 -33.76
C CYS A 130 16.16 14.93 -32.95
N TYR A 131 16.39 14.26 -31.82
CA TYR A 131 17.39 14.71 -30.84
C TYR A 131 18.83 14.76 -31.35
N ARG A 132 19.21 13.92 -32.34
CA ARG A 132 20.54 13.92 -32.97
C ARG A 132 20.72 15.06 -33.97
N LYS A 133 19.62 15.66 -34.41
CA LYS A 133 19.60 16.74 -35.40
C LYS A 133 19.89 18.10 -34.79
N LEU A 134 19.93 18.18 -33.45
CA LEU A 134 20.31 19.39 -32.73
C LEU A 134 21.81 19.66 -32.75
N THR A 135 22.18 20.94 -32.88
CA THR A 135 23.53 21.42 -32.58
C THR A 135 23.88 21.18 -31.11
N ALA A 136 25.17 21.22 -30.76
CA ALA A 136 25.63 20.99 -29.38
C ALA A 136 25.01 21.98 -28.36
N ASN A 137 24.60 23.16 -28.81
CA ASN A 137 23.95 24.19 -27.99
C ASN A 137 22.46 24.35 -28.34
N GLY A 138 21.90 23.41 -29.09
CA GLY A 138 20.52 23.44 -29.52
C GLY A 138 19.55 23.04 -28.41
N LEU A 139 18.27 23.38 -28.60
CA LEU A 139 17.19 23.07 -27.67
C LEU A 139 15.99 22.44 -28.35
N ILE A 140 15.27 21.59 -27.63
CA ILE A 140 13.96 21.06 -28.03
C ILE A 140 12.89 21.79 -27.24
N ILE A 141 11.88 22.31 -27.93
CA ILE A 141 10.68 22.88 -27.32
C ILE A 141 9.56 21.88 -27.52
N PHE A 142 8.97 21.44 -26.41
CA PHE A 142 7.88 20.48 -26.40
C PHE A 142 6.64 21.14 -25.83
N ASP A 143 5.71 21.53 -26.70
CA ASP A 143 4.49 22.21 -26.26
C ASP A 143 3.44 21.24 -25.71
N ASN A 144 2.56 21.71 -24.83
CA ASN A 144 1.52 20.88 -24.19
C ASN A 144 2.11 19.62 -23.50
N SER A 145 3.31 19.73 -22.95
CA SER A 145 4.07 18.62 -22.38
C SER A 145 3.40 17.97 -21.16
N ALA A 146 2.49 18.68 -20.47
CA ALA A 146 1.77 18.12 -19.33
C ALA A 146 0.64 17.15 -19.72
N ARG A 147 0.36 16.91 -21.01
CA ARG A 147 -0.63 15.92 -21.44
C ARG A 147 -0.08 14.51 -21.26
N GLU A 148 -0.88 13.61 -20.70
CA GLU A 148 -0.47 12.24 -20.35
C GLU A 148 0.09 11.45 -21.54
N GLU A 149 -0.44 11.68 -22.75
CA GLU A 149 0.03 11.05 -24.00
C GLU A 149 1.48 11.40 -24.39
N ASN A 150 2.05 12.45 -23.80
CA ASN A 150 3.41 12.91 -24.10
C ASN A 150 4.47 12.34 -23.14
N ASP A 151 4.08 11.68 -22.05
CA ASP A 151 5.01 11.19 -21.02
C ASP A 151 6.16 10.36 -21.60
N VAL A 152 5.85 9.47 -22.55
CA VAL A 152 6.85 8.61 -23.24
C VAL A 152 7.92 9.44 -23.96
N ALA A 153 7.49 10.51 -24.65
CA ALA A 153 8.40 11.38 -25.38
C ALA A 153 9.31 12.18 -24.43
N LEU A 154 8.77 12.61 -23.30
CA LEU A 154 9.51 13.40 -22.32
C LEU A 154 10.55 12.54 -21.58
N GLU A 155 10.18 11.32 -21.19
CA GLU A 155 11.09 10.35 -20.58
C GLU A 155 12.25 10.01 -21.53
N PHE A 156 11.94 9.74 -22.81
CA PHE A 156 12.95 9.49 -23.84
C PHE A 156 13.97 10.63 -23.96
N LEU A 157 13.52 11.88 -23.99
CA LEU A 157 14.42 13.04 -24.09
C LEU A 157 15.28 13.21 -22.84
N GLN A 158 14.75 12.94 -21.64
CA GLN A 158 15.53 12.98 -20.40
C GLN A 158 16.65 11.92 -20.39
N GLU A 159 16.42 10.74 -20.94
CA GLU A 159 17.43 9.69 -21.07
C GLU A 159 18.58 10.04 -22.00
N LYS A 160 18.35 10.91 -22.99
CA LYS A 160 19.41 11.49 -23.83
C LYS A 160 20.23 12.57 -23.11
N LYS A 161 20.12 12.62 -21.77
CA LYS A 161 20.81 13.57 -20.87
C LYS A 161 20.45 15.03 -21.12
N PHE A 162 19.29 15.30 -21.71
CA PHE A 162 18.79 16.67 -21.76
C PHE A 162 18.29 17.09 -20.38
N LYS A 163 18.66 18.30 -19.95
CA LYS A 163 18.04 18.97 -18.82
C LYS A 163 16.68 19.51 -19.25
N ARG A 164 15.65 19.21 -18.47
CA ARG A 164 14.26 19.63 -18.71
C ARG A 164 13.90 20.85 -17.84
N LEU A 165 13.31 21.86 -18.46
CA LEU A 165 12.72 23.03 -17.80
C LEU A 165 11.24 23.13 -18.15
N ASP A 166 10.38 23.22 -17.14
CA ASP A 166 8.93 23.27 -17.32
C ASP A 166 8.38 24.67 -17.11
N PHE A 167 7.69 25.19 -18.13
CA PHE A 167 7.10 26.52 -18.13
C PHE A 167 5.59 26.42 -18.15
N TYR A 168 5.01 26.59 -16.97
CA TYR A 168 3.57 26.54 -16.80
C TYR A 168 2.95 27.94 -16.93
N GLY A 169 1.92 28.07 -17.77
CA GLY A 169 1.24 29.35 -17.97
C GLY A 169 0.09 29.27 -18.95
N LEU A 170 -0.50 30.43 -19.27
CA LEU A 170 -1.46 30.56 -20.35
C LEU A 170 -0.72 30.55 -21.70
N LEU A 171 -1.35 30.01 -22.74
CA LEU A 171 -0.95 30.29 -24.13
C LEU A 171 -1.85 31.38 -24.73
N PRO A 172 -1.45 32.03 -25.83
CA PRO A 172 -2.11 33.22 -26.35
C PRO A 172 -3.62 33.08 -26.61
N THR A 173 -4.08 31.93 -27.08
CA THR A 173 -5.47 31.71 -27.50
C THR A 173 -6.32 30.92 -26.49
N GLN A 174 -5.78 30.56 -25.33
CA GLN A 174 -6.46 29.68 -24.37
C GLN A 174 -6.70 30.35 -23.02
N LYS A 175 -7.73 29.85 -22.33
CA LYS A 175 -8.15 30.30 -20.99
C LYS A 175 -7.67 29.38 -19.86
N TYR A 176 -7.03 28.26 -20.18
CA TYR A 176 -6.54 27.28 -19.21
C TYR A 176 -5.01 27.20 -19.24
N LYS A 177 -4.46 26.73 -18.11
CA LYS A 177 -3.02 26.57 -17.90
C LYS A 177 -2.51 25.36 -18.69
N ILE A 178 -1.40 25.55 -19.41
CA ILE A 178 -0.65 24.48 -20.07
C ILE A 178 0.78 24.43 -19.53
N CYS A 179 1.54 23.42 -19.95
CA CYS A 179 2.98 23.35 -19.78
C CYS A 179 3.66 23.29 -21.14
N THR A 180 4.69 24.09 -21.33
CA THR A 180 5.66 23.95 -22.41
C THR A 180 6.99 23.55 -21.77
N SER A 181 7.57 22.43 -22.17
CA SER A 181 8.85 21.95 -21.65
C SER A 181 9.97 22.26 -22.62
N ILE A 182 11.11 22.74 -22.11
CA ILE A 182 12.32 22.98 -22.90
C ILE A 182 13.41 22.01 -22.45
N PHE A 183 14.01 21.33 -23.42
CA PHE A 183 15.09 20.37 -23.23
C PHE A 183 16.38 20.91 -23.82
N LEU A 184 17.47 20.87 -23.05
CA LEU A 184 18.78 21.39 -23.45
C LEU A 184 19.93 20.45 -23.04
N GLN A 185 21.00 20.40 -23.83
CA GLN A 185 22.19 19.58 -23.53
C GLN A 185 23.26 20.34 -22.76
N ASN A 186 23.40 21.65 -23.00
CA ASN A 186 24.42 22.50 -22.40
C ASN A 186 23.80 23.72 -21.71
N GLU A 187 24.27 24.02 -20.50
CA GLU A 187 23.86 25.18 -19.71
C GLU A 187 24.53 26.48 -20.18
N GLU A 188 25.54 26.43 -21.05
CA GLU A 188 26.18 27.65 -21.59
C GLU A 188 25.21 28.51 -22.44
N VAL A 189 24.09 27.95 -22.90
CA VAL A 189 22.97 28.70 -23.48
C VAL A 189 22.41 29.74 -22.49
N PHE A 190 22.63 29.56 -21.18
CA PHE A 190 22.24 30.49 -20.11
C PHE A 190 23.26 31.60 -19.82
N ASN A 191 24.45 31.59 -20.45
CA ASN A 191 25.43 32.66 -20.23
C ASN A 191 24.87 33.96 -20.80
N ARG A 192 24.34 34.79 -19.89
CA ARG A 192 23.74 36.10 -20.16
C ARG A 192 24.72 36.95 -20.98
N GLY A 193 24.44 37.13 -22.26
CA GLY A 193 24.55 38.47 -22.82
C GLY A 193 23.60 39.33 -21.99
N SER A 194 24.13 40.34 -21.29
CA SER A 194 23.31 41.28 -20.53
C SER A 194 22.07 41.69 -21.31
N LEU A 195 20.87 41.54 -20.73
CA LEU A 195 19.74 42.48 -20.83
C LEU A 195 18.50 41.97 -20.05
N PRO A 196 17.74 42.85 -19.38
CA PRO A 196 16.36 42.59 -19.04
C PRO A 196 15.47 42.92 -20.25
N SER A 197 14.57 42.01 -20.64
CA SER A 197 13.47 42.32 -21.58
C SER A 197 12.76 43.62 -21.17
N LYS A 198 12.40 44.48 -22.12
CA LYS A 198 11.66 45.73 -21.85
C LYS A 198 10.19 45.53 -21.42
N LYS A 199 9.72 44.28 -21.28
CA LYS A 199 8.35 43.96 -20.85
C LYS A 199 8.26 44.02 -19.32
N LYS A 200 7.24 44.69 -18.76
CA LYS A 200 6.95 44.65 -17.32
C LYS A 200 6.57 43.21 -16.95
N TYR A 201 7.51 42.51 -16.32
CA TYR A 201 7.50 41.08 -16.03
C TYR A 201 6.21 40.55 -15.39
N CYS A 202 5.76 39.37 -15.84
CA CYS A 202 4.88 38.46 -15.08
C CYS A 202 5.62 37.79 -13.92
N LEU A 203 6.95 37.74 -13.96
CA LEU A 203 7.78 37.19 -12.89
C LEU A 203 7.94 38.22 -11.76
N GLY A 204 6.85 38.43 -11.01
CA GLY A 204 7.00 38.68 -9.57
C GLY A 204 7.84 37.57 -8.94
N ILE A 205 8.45 37.84 -7.79
CA ILE A 205 9.29 36.90 -7.04
C ILE A 205 8.51 35.61 -6.76
N SER A 206 8.57 34.64 -7.67
CA SER A 206 8.02 33.30 -7.49
C SER A 206 8.54 32.40 -8.61
N LEU A 207 9.12 31.26 -8.23
CA LEU A 207 9.66 30.18 -9.08
C LEU A 207 11.05 30.38 -9.68
N GLY A 208 11.93 31.08 -8.95
CA GLY A 208 13.37 30.78 -8.99
C GLY A 208 13.74 30.03 -7.72
N GLN A 209 14.28 28.81 -7.84
CA GLN A 209 15.00 28.05 -6.79
C GLN A 209 14.23 27.15 -5.81
N GLY A 210 12.89 27.05 -5.85
CA GLY A 210 12.13 26.28 -4.83
C GLY A 210 11.82 24.80 -5.14
N GLU A 211 11.48 24.44 -6.38
CA GLU A 211 10.90 23.11 -6.70
C GLU A 211 11.73 22.28 -7.69
N ALA A 212 12.82 22.84 -8.22
CA ALA A 212 13.69 22.19 -9.21
C ALA A 212 14.89 21.43 -8.62
N ILE A 213 15.01 21.31 -7.29
CA ILE A 213 16.07 20.55 -6.63
C ILE A 213 15.46 19.33 -5.96
N THR A 214 15.18 18.35 -6.81
CA THR A 214 14.76 16.98 -6.49
C THR A 214 15.78 16.28 -5.59
N LYS A 215 15.72 16.50 -4.27
CA LYS A 215 16.29 15.58 -3.27
C LYS A 215 15.22 14.56 -2.88
N ARG A 216 15.24 13.37 -3.50
CA ARG A 216 14.96 12.05 -2.84
C ARG A 216 14.82 10.80 -3.75
N GLN A 217 14.99 10.82 -5.08
CA GLN A 217 14.65 9.63 -5.90
C GLN A 217 15.77 8.97 -6.75
N ASN A 218 17.01 9.46 -6.70
CA ASN A 218 18.05 9.04 -7.67
C ASN A 218 18.88 7.79 -7.34
N GLN A 219 18.36 6.82 -6.60
CA GLN A 219 19.03 5.50 -6.49
C GLN A 219 18.17 4.31 -6.94
N ASN A 220 16.84 4.46 -7.05
CA ASN A 220 15.95 3.39 -7.55
C ASN A 220 15.33 3.66 -8.95
N GLN A 221 15.44 4.88 -9.50
CA GLN A 221 14.83 5.24 -10.79
C GLN A 221 15.53 4.65 -12.03
N GLY A 222 16.85 4.46 -11.99
CA GLY A 222 17.61 3.96 -13.16
C GLY A 222 17.25 2.53 -13.59
N SER A 223 16.83 1.68 -12.65
CA SER A 223 16.40 0.30 -12.96
C SER A 223 14.96 0.24 -13.48
N HIS A 224 14.06 1.08 -12.96
CA HIS A 224 12.66 1.07 -13.37
C HIS A 224 12.42 1.75 -14.72
N ASN A 225 13.19 2.78 -15.08
CA ASN A 225 13.05 3.44 -16.38
C ASN A 225 13.43 2.49 -17.54
N ASN A 226 14.53 1.74 -17.41
CA ASN A 226 14.90 0.71 -18.39
C ASN A 226 13.83 -0.39 -18.54
N GLN A 227 13.12 -0.73 -17.46
CA GLN A 227 12.05 -1.73 -17.49
C GLN A 227 10.78 -1.21 -18.18
N ILE A 228 10.46 0.07 -18.00
CA ILE A 228 9.34 0.74 -18.68
C ILE A 228 9.61 0.80 -20.19
N LEU A 229 10.83 1.19 -20.60
CA LEU A 229 11.25 1.19 -22.00
C LEU A 229 11.10 -0.18 -22.65
N ALA A 230 11.59 -1.24 -22.00
CA ALA A 230 11.47 -2.60 -22.51
C ALA A 230 10.01 -3.04 -22.68
N CYS A 231 9.11 -2.61 -21.77
CA CYS A 231 7.68 -2.86 -21.93
C CYS A 231 7.10 -2.10 -23.13
N TYR A 232 7.52 -0.86 -23.38
CA TYR A 232 7.08 -0.09 -24.55
C TYR A 232 7.63 -0.64 -25.87
N GLU A 233 8.87 -1.11 -25.92
CA GLU A 233 9.42 -1.82 -27.08
C GLU A 233 8.65 -3.13 -27.35
N ALA A 234 8.28 -3.86 -26.30
CA ALA A 234 7.44 -5.06 -26.41
C ALA A 234 6.04 -4.71 -26.96
N ILE A 235 5.41 -3.64 -26.46
CA ILE A 235 4.11 -3.15 -26.99
C ILE A 235 4.24 -2.71 -28.45
N LYS A 236 5.36 -2.07 -28.83
CA LYS A 236 5.62 -1.60 -30.20
C LYS A 236 5.79 -2.76 -31.18
N SER A 237 6.50 -3.82 -30.76
CA SER A 237 6.72 -5.02 -31.58
C SER A 237 5.50 -5.94 -31.62
N GLN A 238 4.71 -6.00 -30.55
CA GLN A 238 3.48 -6.79 -30.44
C GLN A 238 2.39 -6.00 -29.69
N PRO A 239 1.54 -5.25 -30.41
CA PRO A 239 0.51 -4.40 -29.80
C PRO A 239 -0.55 -5.14 -28.96
N TYR A 240 -0.62 -6.47 -29.08
CA TYR A 240 -1.53 -7.35 -28.33
C TYR A 240 -0.86 -8.05 -27.14
N ALA A 241 0.34 -7.62 -26.73
CA ALA A 241 1.07 -8.17 -25.60
C ALA A 241 0.45 -7.74 -24.25
N ALA A 242 -0.56 -8.47 -23.80
CA ALA A 242 -1.22 -8.24 -22.50
C ALA A 242 -0.23 -8.31 -21.32
N ASP A 243 0.80 -9.14 -21.44
CA ASP A 243 1.87 -9.31 -20.46
C ASP A 243 2.75 -8.04 -20.33
N ALA A 244 3.00 -7.33 -21.43
CA ALA A 244 3.74 -6.06 -21.41
C ALA A 244 2.96 -4.98 -20.66
N TYR A 245 1.65 -4.88 -20.87
CA TYR A 245 0.78 -3.99 -20.11
C TYR A 245 0.65 -4.39 -18.64
N GLN A 246 0.61 -5.69 -18.32
CA GLN A 246 0.66 -6.17 -16.93
C GLN A 246 1.96 -5.73 -16.24
N ARG A 247 3.12 -5.93 -16.88
CA ARG A 247 4.43 -5.53 -16.35
C ARG A 247 4.51 -4.03 -16.14
N LEU A 248 4.01 -3.25 -17.09
CA LEU A 248 3.91 -1.79 -16.99
C LEU A 248 3.06 -1.38 -15.77
N GLY A 249 1.95 -2.08 -15.54
CA GLY A 249 1.10 -1.89 -14.37
C GLY A 249 1.81 -2.20 -13.05
N ASP A 250 2.57 -3.29 -12.97
CA ASP A 250 3.37 -3.68 -11.80
C ASP A 250 4.47 -2.62 -11.50
N ILE A 251 5.16 -2.11 -12.53
CA ILE A 251 6.20 -1.08 -12.38
C ILE A 251 5.60 0.26 -11.92
N TYR A 252 4.48 0.70 -12.51
CA TYR A 252 3.82 1.92 -12.05
C TYR A 252 3.29 1.80 -10.63
N TYR A 253 2.81 0.61 -10.24
CA TYR A 253 2.39 0.36 -8.86
C TYR A 253 3.56 0.48 -7.89
N SER A 254 4.74 -0.10 -8.20
CA SER A 254 5.92 0.00 -7.32
C SER A 254 6.46 1.43 -7.20
N GLN A 255 6.24 2.26 -8.22
CA GLN A 255 6.59 3.68 -8.21
C GLN A 255 5.54 4.57 -7.51
N GLY A 256 4.44 4.01 -7.02
CA GLY A 256 3.33 4.77 -6.42
C GLY A 256 2.49 5.54 -7.45
N GLN A 257 2.68 5.32 -8.75
CA GLN A 257 1.89 5.92 -9.82
C GLN A 257 0.57 5.14 -10.02
N ILE A 258 -0.30 5.19 -9.01
CA ILE A 258 -1.49 4.31 -8.89
C ILE A 258 -2.43 4.42 -10.09
N GLU A 259 -2.73 5.64 -10.60
CA GLU A 259 -3.63 5.78 -11.74
C GLU A 259 -3.05 5.22 -13.05
N LYS A 260 -1.74 5.40 -13.27
CA LYS A 260 -1.05 4.78 -14.42
C LYS A 260 -1.09 3.26 -14.32
N SER A 261 -0.87 2.73 -13.12
CA SER A 261 -0.95 1.29 -12.84
C SER A 261 -2.33 0.72 -13.18
N ILE A 262 -3.42 1.35 -12.72
CA ILE A 262 -4.79 0.93 -13.01
C ILE A 262 -5.04 0.90 -14.53
N ARG A 263 -4.64 1.95 -15.26
CA ARG A 263 -4.83 2.03 -16.72
C ARG A 263 -4.09 0.90 -17.45
N SER A 264 -2.84 0.64 -17.08
CA SER A 264 -2.06 -0.45 -17.68
C SER A 264 -2.68 -1.82 -17.41
N TYR A 265 -3.15 -2.07 -16.18
CA TYR A 265 -3.86 -3.30 -15.84
C TYR A 265 -5.20 -3.43 -16.59
N GLN A 266 -5.95 -2.34 -16.75
CA GLN A 266 -7.19 -2.34 -17.53
C GLN A 266 -6.93 -2.70 -18.99
N LYS A 267 -5.86 -2.17 -19.59
CA LYS A 267 -5.50 -2.53 -20.95
C LYS A 267 -5.07 -3.99 -21.07
N ALA A 268 -4.34 -4.52 -20.09
CA ALA A 268 -3.96 -5.93 -20.04
C ALA A 268 -5.20 -6.85 -20.04
N ILE A 269 -6.23 -6.56 -19.24
CA ILE A 269 -7.45 -7.38 -19.18
C ILE A 269 -8.40 -7.16 -20.38
N GLU A 270 -8.31 -6.02 -21.07
CA GLU A 270 -9.01 -5.79 -22.34
C GLU A 270 -8.44 -6.70 -23.44
N LEU A 271 -7.11 -6.83 -23.48
CA LEU A 271 -6.40 -7.68 -24.43
C LEU A 271 -6.51 -9.17 -24.07
N GLN A 272 -6.44 -9.50 -22.78
CA GLN A 272 -6.51 -10.87 -22.27
C GLN A 272 -7.41 -10.95 -21.02
N PRO A 273 -8.70 -11.34 -21.17
CA PRO A 273 -9.68 -11.29 -20.09
C PRO A 273 -9.53 -12.34 -18.97
N ASP A 274 -8.64 -13.32 -19.08
CA ASP A 274 -8.47 -14.42 -18.11
C ASP A 274 -7.27 -14.23 -17.16
N LEU A 275 -6.70 -13.02 -17.10
CA LEU A 275 -5.58 -12.68 -16.23
C LEU A 275 -5.99 -12.50 -14.76
N ALA A 276 -6.16 -13.61 -14.04
CA ALA A 276 -6.49 -13.65 -12.61
C ALA A 276 -5.56 -12.77 -11.75
N ARG A 277 -4.25 -12.79 -12.02
CA ARG A 277 -3.26 -11.95 -11.32
C ARG A 277 -3.53 -10.46 -11.47
N VAL A 278 -3.95 -10.00 -12.65
CA VAL A 278 -4.25 -8.58 -12.89
C VAL A 278 -5.53 -8.16 -12.16
N TYR A 279 -6.55 -9.02 -12.15
CA TYR A 279 -7.74 -8.79 -11.33
C TYR A 279 -7.43 -8.72 -9.83
N ALA A 280 -6.52 -9.57 -9.32
CA ALA A 280 -6.09 -9.50 -7.93
C ALA A 280 -5.37 -8.18 -7.59
N ARG A 281 -4.53 -7.67 -8.51
CA ARG A 281 -3.89 -6.34 -8.39
C ARG A 281 -4.91 -5.21 -8.35
N LEU A 282 -5.86 -5.21 -9.28
CA LEU A 282 -6.94 -4.20 -9.32
C LEU A 282 -7.79 -4.27 -8.04
N GLY A 283 -8.17 -5.47 -7.58
CA GLY A 283 -8.89 -5.67 -6.32
C GLY A 283 -8.16 -5.04 -5.14
N GLY A 284 -6.85 -5.29 -5.01
CA GLY A 284 -6.03 -4.71 -3.96
C GLY A 284 -5.95 -3.18 -4.02
N ILE A 285 -5.76 -2.62 -5.22
CA ILE A 285 -5.72 -1.16 -5.43
C ILE A 285 -7.06 -0.51 -5.04
N TYR A 286 -8.19 -1.07 -5.49
CA TYR A 286 -9.51 -0.50 -5.17
C TYR A 286 -9.86 -0.66 -3.69
N SER A 287 -9.40 -1.73 -3.03
CA SER A 287 -9.54 -1.90 -1.59
C SER A 287 -8.79 -0.80 -0.83
N GLN A 288 -7.54 -0.51 -1.21
CA GLN A 288 -6.75 0.58 -0.60
C GLN A 288 -7.37 1.97 -0.82
N LYS A 289 -8.05 2.17 -1.96
CA LYS A 289 -8.80 3.41 -2.26
C LYS A 289 -10.16 3.49 -1.54
N GLY A 290 -10.52 2.50 -0.70
CA GLY A 290 -11.81 2.44 0.00
C GLY A 290 -13.00 2.11 -0.89
N LYS A 291 -12.78 1.72 -2.15
CA LYS A 291 -13.85 1.32 -3.09
C LYS A 291 -14.14 -0.18 -2.93
N LEU A 292 -14.67 -0.54 -1.77
CA LEU A 292 -14.78 -1.93 -1.29
C LEU A 292 -15.62 -2.85 -2.20
N GLU A 293 -16.79 -2.42 -2.66
CA GLU A 293 -17.63 -3.23 -3.57
C GLU A 293 -16.95 -3.47 -4.93
N GLN A 294 -16.23 -2.47 -5.44
CA GLN A 294 -15.47 -2.61 -6.67
C GLN A 294 -14.30 -3.58 -6.51
N ALA A 295 -13.66 -3.58 -5.34
CA ALA A 295 -12.61 -4.55 -5.00
C ALA A 295 -13.17 -5.99 -4.95
N ILE A 296 -14.32 -6.20 -4.29
CA ILE A 296 -15.01 -7.50 -4.25
C ILE A 296 -15.31 -7.99 -5.66
N ALA A 297 -15.86 -7.13 -6.53
CA ALA A 297 -16.19 -7.50 -7.91
C ALA A 297 -14.95 -7.97 -8.70
N TYR A 298 -13.79 -7.34 -8.51
CA TYR A 298 -12.54 -7.79 -9.12
C TYR A 298 -12.03 -9.10 -8.50
N TYR A 299 -12.09 -9.26 -7.18
CA TYR A 299 -11.72 -10.52 -6.53
C TYR A 299 -12.63 -11.70 -6.92
N GLN A 300 -13.91 -11.46 -7.19
CA GLN A 300 -14.80 -12.49 -7.74
C GLN A 300 -14.39 -12.94 -9.15
N LYS A 301 -13.79 -12.05 -9.97
CA LYS A 301 -13.18 -12.45 -11.25
C LYS A 301 -11.98 -13.35 -11.02
N VAL A 302 -11.15 -13.09 -10.00
CA VAL A 302 -10.05 -13.99 -9.64
C VAL A 302 -10.59 -15.37 -9.29
N ILE A 303 -11.62 -15.48 -8.44
CA ILE A 303 -12.24 -16.77 -8.08
C ILE A 303 -12.77 -17.51 -9.32
N LYS A 304 -13.34 -16.79 -10.29
CA LYS A 304 -13.82 -17.39 -11.54
C LYS A 304 -12.70 -18.08 -12.33
N PHE A 305 -11.50 -17.50 -12.36
CA PHE A 305 -10.38 -18.02 -13.15
C PHE A 305 -9.44 -18.92 -12.34
N GLU A 306 -9.27 -18.66 -11.04
CA GLU A 306 -8.42 -19.40 -10.10
C GLU A 306 -9.19 -19.72 -8.80
N PRO A 307 -10.11 -20.70 -8.82
CA PRO A 307 -10.97 -21.01 -7.67
C PRO A 307 -10.24 -21.61 -6.47
N SER A 308 -8.99 -22.08 -6.65
CA SER A 308 -8.13 -22.61 -5.58
C SER A 308 -7.20 -21.57 -4.96
N LEU A 309 -7.33 -20.28 -5.31
CA LEU A 309 -6.51 -19.22 -4.73
C LEU A 309 -7.10 -18.76 -3.40
N ALA A 310 -6.75 -19.45 -2.31
CA ALA A 310 -7.27 -19.19 -0.98
C ALA A 310 -7.12 -17.73 -0.53
N ALA A 311 -6.05 -17.05 -0.96
CA ALA A 311 -5.75 -15.66 -0.58
C ALA A 311 -6.86 -14.69 -1.03
N THR A 312 -7.53 -15.00 -2.14
CA THR A 312 -8.59 -14.14 -2.66
C THR A 312 -9.88 -14.26 -1.85
N TYR A 313 -10.26 -15.47 -1.44
CA TYR A 313 -11.38 -15.67 -0.52
C TYR A 313 -11.14 -14.94 0.79
N TRP A 314 -9.89 -15.00 1.29
CA TRP A 314 -9.52 -14.25 2.49
C TRP A 314 -9.66 -12.73 2.30
N SER A 315 -9.12 -12.15 1.22
CA SER A 315 -9.25 -10.71 0.94
C SER A 315 -10.71 -10.25 0.83
N ILE A 316 -11.60 -11.05 0.24
CA ILE A 316 -13.05 -10.76 0.24
C ILE A 316 -13.60 -10.78 1.66
N SER A 317 -13.23 -11.78 2.48
CA SER A 317 -13.69 -11.87 3.87
C SER A 317 -13.27 -10.66 4.71
N GLU A 318 -12.05 -10.14 4.52
CA GLU A 318 -11.56 -8.94 5.23
C GLU A 318 -12.36 -7.70 4.84
N ILE A 319 -12.66 -7.54 3.55
CA ILE A 319 -13.49 -6.43 3.07
C ILE A 319 -14.92 -6.53 3.65
N LEU A 320 -15.52 -7.72 3.64
CA LEU A 320 -16.87 -7.93 4.19
C LEU A 320 -16.92 -7.67 5.71
N GLN A 321 -15.86 -8.04 6.46
CA GLN A 321 -15.74 -7.69 7.87
C GLN A 321 -15.66 -6.18 8.09
N GLN A 322 -14.88 -5.45 7.27
CA GLN A 322 -14.81 -3.98 7.32
C GLN A 322 -16.19 -3.33 7.08
N GLN A 323 -17.04 -3.97 6.28
CA GLN A 323 -18.42 -3.52 6.01
C GLN A 323 -19.44 -3.99 7.06
N GLY A 324 -19.05 -4.78 8.06
CA GLY A 324 -19.96 -5.36 9.07
C GLY A 324 -20.81 -6.54 8.55
N ARG A 325 -20.53 -7.07 7.35
CA ARG A 325 -21.25 -8.19 6.72
C ARG A 325 -20.70 -9.53 7.21
N LEU A 326 -20.78 -9.76 8.52
CA LEU A 326 -20.08 -10.85 9.21
C LEU A 326 -20.47 -12.26 8.73
N PHE A 327 -21.76 -12.49 8.45
CA PHE A 327 -22.23 -13.80 7.98
C PHE A 327 -21.61 -14.18 6.63
N GLU A 328 -21.60 -13.24 5.68
CA GLU A 328 -21.00 -13.46 4.36
C GLU A 328 -19.47 -13.61 4.47
N ALA A 329 -18.83 -12.80 5.32
CA ALA A 329 -17.39 -12.90 5.56
C ALA A 329 -17.00 -14.31 6.04
N ASN A 330 -17.77 -14.91 6.93
CA ASN A 330 -17.53 -16.25 7.46
C ASN A 330 -17.55 -17.31 6.35
N VAL A 331 -18.50 -17.24 5.41
CA VAL A 331 -18.58 -18.16 4.27
C VAL A 331 -17.29 -18.13 3.44
N TYR A 332 -16.79 -16.93 3.09
CA TYR A 332 -15.55 -16.79 2.35
C TYR A 332 -14.32 -17.22 3.18
N GLN A 333 -14.33 -16.93 4.47
CA GLN A 333 -13.23 -17.31 5.37
C GLN A 333 -13.11 -18.83 5.53
N LEU A 334 -14.22 -19.54 5.72
CA LEU A 334 -14.23 -21.01 5.77
C LEU A 334 -13.73 -21.61 4.46
N LYS A 335 -14.11 -21.02 3.31
CA LYS A 335 -13.62 -21.49 2.01
C LYS A 335 -12.11 -21.27 1.85
N ALA A 336 -11.58 -20.15 2.32
CA ALA A 336 -10.14 -19.90 2.33
C ALA A 336 -9.39 -20.95 3.16
N LEU A 337 -9.91 -21.29 4.36
CA LEU A 337 -9.32 -22.28 5.26
C LEU A 337 -9.44 -23.72 4.75
N GLU A 338 -10.55 -24.06 4.06
CA GLU A 338 -10.72 -25.35 3.39
C GLU A 338 -9.64 -25.57 2.32
N ILE A 339 -9.34 -24.52 1.55
CA ILE A 339 -8.33 -24.58 0.48
C ILE A 339 -6.91 -24.53 1.05
N LYS A 340 -6.68 -23.67 2.05
CA LYS A 340 -5.37 -23.50 2.69
C LYS A 340 -5.53 -23.21 4.20
N PRO A 341 -5.40 -24.23 5.06
CA PRO A 341 -5.63 -24.09 6.51
C PRO A 341 -4.71 -23.09 7.23
N ASP A 342 -3.53 -22.78 6.68
CA ASP A 342 -2.49 -21.92 7.28
C ASP A 342 -2.44 -20.50 6.69
N ILE A 343 -3.45 -20.11 5.91
CA ILE A 343 -3.34 -18.95 5.01
C ILE A 343 -3.03 -17.61 5.70
N THR A 344 -3.46 -17.40 6.93
CA THR A 344 -3.53 -16.05 7.54
C THR A 344 -3.06 -15.98 8.96
N THR A 345 -2.28 -16.96 9.36
CA THR A 345 -2.12 -17.24 10.78
C THR A 345 -1.26 -16.17 11.49
N LYS A 346 -1.96 -15.15 12.01
CA LYS A 346 -1.61 -14.46 13.25
C LYS A 346 -2.14 -15.33 14.37
N TYR A 347 -1.24 -15.99 15.07
CA TYR A 347 -1.55 -16.81 16.23
C TYR A 347 -1.68 -15.89 17.44
N TYR A 348 -2.71 -16.14 18.25
CA TYR A 348 -2.94 -15.36 19.48
C TYR A 348 -2.65 -16.17 20.73
N ALA A 349 -2.83 -17.50 20.66
CA ALA A 349 -2.51 -18.41 21.75
C ALA A 349 -1.07 -18.91 21.69
N LEU A 350 -0.51 -19.21 22.85
CA LEU A 350 0.82 -19.82 22.98
C LEU A 350 0.85 -21.14 22.20
N ASN A 351 1.99 -21.48 21.60
CA ASN A 351 2.19 -22.75 20.89
C ASN A 351 1.15 -23.06 19.79
N LYS A 352 0.48 -22.03 19.23
CA LYS A 352 -0.56 -22.14 18.19
C LYS A 352 -1.78 -22.96 18.66
N LEU A 353 -2.10 -22.88 19.96
CA LEU A 353 -3.16 -23.69 20.57
C LEU A 353 -4.54 -23.42 19.96
N ASP A 354 -4.79 -22.17 19.56
CA ASP A 354 -5.97 -21.73 18.80
C ASP A 354 -6.18 -22.54 17.50
N LEU A 355 -5.12 -22.78 16.73
CA LEU A 355 -5.19 -23.64 15.54
C LEU A 355 -5.48 -25.10 15.90
N LYS A 356 -4.83 -25.62 16.93
CA LYS A 356 -4.95 -27.02 17.35
C LYS A 356 -6.33 -27.34 17.90
N LEU A 357 -7.02 -26.34 18.45
CA LEU A 357 -8.42 -26.43 18.89
C LEU A 357 -9.42 -26.34 17.74
N THR A 358 -9.03 -25.83 16.57
CA THR A 358 -9.93 -25.59 15.43
C THR A 358 -10.73 -26.84 15.00
N PRO A 359 -10.16 -28.07 14.95
CA PRO A 359 -10.93 -29.26 14.62
C PRO A 359 -12.06 -29.59 15.61
N TYR A 360 -11.97 -29.07 16.84
CA TYR A 360 -12.90 -29.36 17.93
C TYR A 360 -13.91 -28.23 18.16
N LEU A 361 -13.52 -26.98 17.92
CA LEU A 361 -14.29 -25.77 18.26
C LEU A 361 -14.56 -24.92 17.00
N THR A 362 -15.41 -25.42 16.10
CA THR A 362 -15.63 -24.82 14.77
C THR A 362 -16.76 -23.79 14.69
N TRP A 363 -17.62 -23.71 15.71
CA TRP A 363 -18.85 -22.91 15.68
C TRP A 363 -18.68 -21.45 16.09
N GLU A 364 -19.66 -20.64 15.68
CA GLU A 364 -19.82 -19.24 16.08
C GLU A 364 -20.65 -19.16 17.37
N TYR A 365 -20.40 -18.14 18.20
CA TYR A 365 -21.15 -17.85 19.44
C TYR A 365 -21.09 -18.91 20.54
N GLY A 366 -19.89 -19.25 21.01
CA GLY A 366 -19.71 -20.06 22.22
C GLY A 366 -19.45 -19.24 23.48
N PHE A 367 -19.46 -19.93 24.62
CA PHE A 367 -19.08 -19.38 25.92
C PHE A 367 -17.83 -20.07 26.46
N PHE A 368 -16.78 -19.32 26.77
CA PHE A 368 -15.57 -19.88 27.38
C PHE A 368 -15.37 -19.42 28.82
N VAL A 369 -14.61 -20.21 29.57
CA VAL A 369 -14.03 -19.82 30.86
C VAL A 369 -12.53 -20.04 30.74
N GLU A 370 -11.72 -19.04 31.03
CA GLU A 370 -10.25 -19.13 31.03
C GLU A 370 -9.72 -18.75 32.40
N VAL A 371 -9.04 -19.68 33.05
CA VAL A 371 -8.35 -19.50 34.32
C VAL A 371 -6.86 -19.45 34.03
N GLY A 372 -6.16 -18.44 34.60
CA GLY A 372 -4.79 -18.12 34.22
C GLY A 372 -4.74 -17.22 32.98
N ALA A 373 -5.68 -16.28 32.87
CA ALA A 373 -5.86 -15.46 31.67
C ALA A 373 -4.70 -14.49 31.40
N ASN A 374 -3.77 -14.29 32.34
CA ASN A 374 -2.61 -13.42 32.21
C ASN A 374 -3.02 -11.98 31.83
N ASP A 375 -2.38 -11.37 30.84
CA ASP A 375 -2.77 -10.05 30.34
C ASP A 375 -3.95 -10.07 29.36
N GLY A 376 -4.54 -11.24 29.12
CA GLY A 376 -5.65 -11.45 28.19
C GLY A 376 -5.24 -11.40 26.71
N ILE A 377 -3.95 -11.26 26.39
CA ILE A 377 -3.49 -11.18 25.00
C ILE A 377 -2.32 -12.13 24.71
N ARG A 378 -1.18 -11.97 25.38
CA ARG A 378 0.10 -12.57 24.93
C ARG A 378 0.17 -14.08 25.17
N GLN A 379 -0.56 -14.56 26.17
CA GLN A 379 -0.65 -15.96 26.57
C GLN A 379 -2.12 -16.36 26.78
N SER A 380 -3.04 -15.78 26.01
CA SER A 380 -4.45 -16.14 26.12
C SER A 380 -4.81 -17.28 25.17
N ASN A 381 -5.40 -18.33 25.73
CA ASN A 381 -5.95 -19.46 25.01
C ASN A 381 -7.34 -19.15 24.42
N SER A 382 -8.02 -18.11 24.91
CA SER A 382 -9.37 -17.74 24.47
C SER A 382 -9.45 -16.53 23.53
N LEU A 383 -8.35 -15.78 23.34
CA LEU A 383 -8.37 -14.52 22.57
C LEU A 383 -8.93 -14.68 21.15
N TYR A 384 -8.51 -15.74 20.47
CA TYR A 384 -8.98 -16.05 19.13
C TYR A 384 -10.50 -16.21 19.05
N PHE A 385 -11.11 -16.95 19.98
CA PHE A 385 -12.55 -17.24 19.95
C PHE A 385 -13.41 -15.99 20.17
N GLU A 386 -13.05 -15.13 21.11
CA GLU A 386 -13.77 -13.86 21.31
C GLU A 386 -13.69 -12.94 20.09
N LYS A 387 -12.49 -12.86 19.49
CA LYS A 387 -12.21 -11.90 18.42
C LYS A 387 -12.79 -12.34 17.08
N TYR A 388 -12.69 -13.63 16.75
CA TYR A 388 -13.00 -14.14 15.42
C TYR A 388 -14.20 -15.08 15.35
N LYS A 389 -14.60 -15.67 16.49
CA LYS A 389 -15.78 -16.56 16.57
C LYS A 389 -16.97 -15.92 17.29
N ASN A 390 -16.77 -14.67 17.72
CA ASN A 390 -17.73 -13.89 18.49
C ASN A 390 -18.18 -14.60 19.79
N TRP A 391 -17.28 -15.38 20.38
CA TRP A 391 -17.50 -15.97 21.70
C TRP A 391 -17.45 -14.88 22.78
N GLN A 392 -18.04 -15.17 23.92
CA GLN A 392 -17.92 -14.37 25.14
C GLN A 392 -17.49 -15.30 26.27
N GLY A 393 -17.00 -14.77 27.37
CA GLY A 393 -16.57 -15.63 28.45
C GLY A 393 -16.25 -14.92 29.74
N ILE A 394 -15.67 -15.70 30.65
CA ILE A 394 -15.13 -15.22 31.91
C ILE A 394 -13.63 -15.50 31.90
N LEU A 395 -12.84 -14.45 32.12
CA LEU A 395 -11.42 -14.52 32.37
C LEU A 395 -11.20 -14.44 33.88
N ILE A 396 -10.43 -15.36 34.44
CA ILE A 396 -10.12 -15.40 35.86
C ILE A 396 -8.60 -15.28 35.98
N GLU A 397 -8.16 -14.20 36.61
CA GLU A 397 -6.75 -13.89 36.78
C GLU A 397 -6.47 -13.46 38.21
N ALA A 398 -5.56 -14.14 38.89
CA ALA A 398 -5.31 -13.94 40.31
C ALA A 398 -4.49 -12.67 40.59
N ILE A 399 -3.60 -12.25 39.68
CA ILE A 399 -2.78 -11.04 39.84
C ILE A 399 -3.61 -9.80 39.45
N PRO A 400 -3.89 -8.85 40.37
CA PRO A 400 -4.77 -7.71 40.11
C PRO A 400 -4.36 -6.85 38.91
N ASP A 401 -3.05 -6.62 38.72
CA ASP A 401 -2.52 -5.84 37.60
C ASP A 401 -2.75 -6.53 36.25
N LEU A 402 -2.69 -7.86 36.21
CA LEU A 402 -2.97 -8.66 35.02
C LEU A 402 -4.47 -8.73 34.75
N ALA A 403 -5.29 -8.87 35.80
CA ALA A 403 -6.75 -8.79 35.70
C ALA A 403 -7.21 -7.43 35.15
N GLU A 404 -6.57 -6.33 35.55
CA GLU A 404 -6.88 -5.01 34.99
C GLU A 404 -6.49 -4.91 33.51
N LYS A 405 -5.34 -5.45 33.12
CA LYS A 405 -4.97 -5.58 31.70
C LYS A 405 -6.00 -6.41 30.93
N CYS A 406 -6.46 -7.53 31.48
CA CYS A 406 -7.55 -8.30 30.92
C CYS A 406 -8.80 -7.43 30.69
N ARG A 407 -9.25 -6.63 31.67
CA ARG A 407 -10.43 -5.76 31.53
C ARG A 407 -10.29 -4.75 30.39
N ILE A 408 -9.10 -4.17 30.26
CA ILE A 408 -8.78 -3.22 29.17
C ILE A 408 -8.80 -3.93 27.82
N ASN A 409 -8.23 -5.13 27.75
CA ASN A 409 -7.97 -5.84 26.51
C ASN A 409 -9.17 -6.66 25.99
N ARG A 410 -10.11 -7.03 26.87
CA ARG A 410 -11.12 -8.07 26.64
C ARG A 410 -12.54 -7.58 26.87
N SER A 411 -12.92 -6.54 26.12
CA SER A 411 -14.18 -5.81 26.29
C SER A 411 -15.49 -6.62 26.16
N LYS A 412 -15.44 -7.83 25.58
CA LYS A 412 -16.62 -8.71 25.45
C LYS A 412 -16.72 -9.76 26.57
N SER A 413 -15.68 -9.92 27.37
CA SER A 413 -15.62 -10.92 28.43
C SER A 413 -15.63 -10.25 29.79
N VAL A 414 -16.18 -10.97 30.77
CA VAL A 414 -16.11 -10.55 32.16
C VAL A 414 -14.75 -10.97 32.72
N VAL A 415 -14.19 -10.15 33.62
CA VAL A 415 -12.91 -10.46 34.26
C VAL A 415 -13.06 -10.47 35.77
N GLU A 416 -12.71 -11.59 36.39
CA GLU A 416 -12.71 -11.79 37.83
C GLU A 416 -11.28 -11.89 38.35
N ASN A 417 -11.06 -11.33 39.55
CA ASN A 417 -9.75 -11.31 40.19
C ASN A 417 -9.79 -12.11 41.50
N TYR A 418 -9.56 -13.42 41.38
CA TYR A 418 -9.54 -14.37 42.48
C TYR A 418 -8.52 -15.48 42.21
N ALA A 419 -7.97 -16.05 43.28
CA ALA A 419 -7.30 -17.34 43.24
C ALA A 419 -8.35 -18.44 43.41
N LEU A 420 -8.32 -19.46 42.55
CA LEU A 420 -9.29 -20.55 42.60
C LEU A 420 -8.84 -21.66 43.55
N VAL A 421 -9.78 -22.22 44.31
CA VAL A 421 -9.54 -23.21 45.37
C VAL A 421 -10.57 -24.34 45.38
N PRO A 422 -10.26 -25.50 46.00
CA PRO A 422 -11.22 -26.57 46.21
C PRO A 422 -12.28 -26.17 47.23
N PHE A 423 -13.39 -26.91 47.27
CA PHE A 423 -14.49 -26.64 48.20
C PHE A 423 -14.09 -26.68 49.69
N ASP A 424 -13.06 -27.45 50.05
CA ASP A 424 -12.61 -27.67 51.43
C ASP A 424 -11.36 -26.87 51.83
N TYR A 425 -10.93 -25.90 51.02
CA TYR A 425 -9.71 -25.12 51.25
C TYR A 425 -9.66 -24.38 52.60
N GLY A 426 -10.80 -23.85 53.07
CA GLY A 426 -10.95 -23.32 54.43
C GLY A 426 -10.27 -21.99 54.76
N LEU A 427 -9.55 -21.36 53.82
CA LEU A 427 -8.93 -20.03 53.99
C LEU A 427 -9.48 -19.00 53.00
N ASP A 428 -9.51 -17.73 53.41
CA ASP A 428 -10.06 -16.62 52.60
C ASP A 428 -9.08 -16.07 51.55
N TYR A 429 -7.79 -16.37 51.68
CA TYR A 429 -6.73 -15.79 50.85
C TYR A 429 -5.65 -16.83 50.52
N ILE A 430 -5.10 -16.70 49.32
CA ILE A 430 -3.88 -17.40 48.87
C ILE A 430 -2.77 -16.39 48.71
N LYS A 431 -1.58 -16.76 49.17
CA LYS A 431 -0.35 -16.03 48.86
C LYS A 431 0.20 -16.50 47.51
N ILE A 432 0.48 -15.55 46.63
CA ILE A 432 1.03 -15.79 45.29
C ILE A 432 2.32 -14.99 45.11
N TYR A 433 3.31 -15.63 44.52
CA TYR A 433 4.53 -14.97 44.04
C TYR A 433 4.47 -14.82 42.53
N TYR A 434 4.90 -13.67 42.01
CA TYR A 434 4.87 -13.44 40.57
C TYR A 434 6.03 -12.56 40.06
N CYS A 435 6.35 -12.77 38.79
CA CYS A 435 7.29 -12.02 37.97
C CYS A 435 6.57 -11.67 36.66
N ASN A 436 5.92 -10.50 36.59
CA ASN A 436 5.13 -10.08 35.43
C ASN A 436 4.08 -11.13 35.00
N LEU A 437 4.27 -11.87 33.90
CA LEU A 437 3.34 -12.89 33.39
C LEU A 437 3.56 -14.29 33.99
N MET A 438 4.56 -14.50 34.84
CA MET A 438 4.79 -15.78 35.51
C MET A 438 4.36 -15.68 36.96
N SER A 439 3.57 -16.63 37.46
CA SER A 439 3.16 -16.67 38.87
C SER A 439 3.06 -18.10 39.40
N PHE A 440 3.18 -18.26 40.72
CA PHE A 440 2.93 -19.52 41.41
C PHE A 440 2.44 -19.28 42.85
N VAL A 441 1.68 -20.23 43.37
CA VAL A 441 1.12 -20.19 44.74
C VAL A 441 2.19 -20.52 45.78
N ASP A 442 2.16 -19.88 46.95
CA ASP A 442 3.05 -20.23 48.06
C ASP A 442 2.86 -21.70 48.48
N GLY A 443 3.97 -22.43 48.60
CA GLY A 443 3.95 -23.89 48.82
C GLY A 443 3.96 -24.75 47.54
N ALA A 444 3.91 -24.16 46.34
CA ALA A 444 4.05 -24.89 45.06
C ALA A 444 5.40 -25.60 44.90
N MET A 445 6.43 -25.09 45.57
CA MET A 445 7.82 -25.54 45.45
C MET A 445 8.20 -26.44 46.64
N LYS A 446 9.03 -27.45 46.40
CA LYS A 446 9.40 -28.44 47.43
C LYS A 446 10.30 -27.86 48.53
N SER A 447 10.98 -26.75 48.27
CA SER A 447 11.84 -26.07 49.25
C SER A 447 11.93 -24.56 48.97
N GLU A 448 12.41 -23.80 49.97
CA GLU A 448 12.67 -22.36 49.84
C GLU A 448 13.81 -22.08 48.84
N GLU A 449 14.81 -22.95 48.72
CA GLU A 449 15.83 -22.84 47.67
C GLU A 449 15.24 -23.00 46.27
N GLU A 450 14.34 -23.97 46.05
CA GLU A 450 13.67 -24.14 44.76
C GLU A 450 12.80 -22.92 44.41
N LYS A 451 12.09 -22.38 45.41
CA LYS A 451 11.31 -21.15 45.30
C LYS A 451 12.17 -19.97 44.87
N LYS A 452 13.33 -19.77 45.51
CA LYS A 452 14.25 -18.68 45.15
C LYS A 452 14.78 -18.82 43.72
N VAL A 453 15.24 -20.03 43.33
CA VAL A 453 15.73 -20.30 41.97
C VAL A 453 14.63 -20.06 40.93
N HIS A 454 13.39 -20.46 41.23
CA HIS A 454 12.27 -20.24 40.33
C HIS A 454 11.97 -18.74 40.15
N LEU A 455 11.97 -17.95 41.24
CA LEU A 455 11.77 -16.50 41.17
C LEU A 455 12.89 -15.79 40.39
N GLU A 456 14.16 -16.16 40.63
CA GLU A 456 15.30 -15.62 39.89
C GLU A 456 15.20 -15.91 38.38
N ARG A 457 14.82 -17.14 38.03
CA ARG A 457 14.58 -17.52 36.63
C ARG A 457 13.40 -16.76 36.03
N GLY A 458 12.29 -16.62 36.77
CA GLY A 458 11.13 -15.85 36.34
C GLY A 458 11.50 -14.38 36.04
N CYS A 459 12.28 -13.76 36.92
CA CYS A 459 12.82 -12.41 36.72
C CYS A 459 13.70 -12.31 35.46
N GLN A 460 14.58 -13.29 35.22
CA GLN A 460 15.42 -13.35 34.02
C GLN A 460 14.59 -13.49 32.73
N VAL A 461 13.63 -14.43 32.70
CA VAL A 461 12.76 -14.67 31.54
C VAL A 461 11.90 -13.45 31.22
N GLN A 462 11.41 -12.77 32.26
CA GLN A 462 10.52 -11.63 32.13
C GLN A 462 11.26 -10.29 32.05
N ASN A 463 12.60 -10.32 32.14
CA ASN A 463 13.49 -9.16 32.11
C ASN A 463 13.13 -8.08 33.15
N ILE A 464 12.97 -8.50 34.41
CA ILE A 464 12.69 -7.62 35.56
C ILE A 464 13.69 -7.86 36.69
N ASN A 465 13.84 -6.87 37.57
CA ASN A 465 14.87 -6.88 38.63
C ASN A 465 14.42 -7.52 39.95
N HIS A 466 13.11 -7.70 40.16
CA HIS A 466 12.57 -8.27 41.39
C HIS A 466 11.24 -8.98 41.14
N SER A 467 10.95 -9.97 41.98
CA SER A 467 9.65 -10.63 42.08
C SER A 467 8.76 -9.90 43.07
N TYR A 468 7.47 -10.21 43.03
CA TYR A 468 6.45 -9.62 43.88
C TYR A 468 5.72 -10.71 44.67
N GLU A 469 5.17 -10.36 45.83
CA GLU A 469 4.31 -11.20 46.67
C GLU A 469 2.97 -10.49 46.84
N ILE A 470 1.88 -11.24 46.78
CA ILE A 470 0.53 -10.72 46.99
C ILE A 470 -0.39 -11.74 47.65
N ASN A 471 -1.28 -11.29 48.52
CA ASN A 471 -2.38 -12.10 49.04
C ASN A 471 -3.63 -11.82 48.20
N VAL A 472 -4.11 -12.84 47.50
CA VAL A 472 -5.28 -12.78 46.60
C VAL A 472 -6.46 -13.46 47.29
N ARG A 473 -7.67 -12.92 47.15
CA ARG A 473 -8.88 -13.56 47.69
C ARG A 473 -9.09 -14.91 47.03
N ALA A 474 -9.38 -15.92 47.83
CA ALA A 474 -9.69 -17.26 47.37
C ALA A 474 -11.19 -17.42 47.13
N THR A 475 -11.57 -18.17 46.09
CA THR A 475 -12.96 -18.59 45.87
C THR A 475 -13.02 -19.86 45.02
N THR A 476 -14.15 -20.56 45.01
CA THR A 476 -14.32 -21.73 44.14
C THR A 476 -14.73 -21.29 42.74
N LEU A 477 -14.40 -22.09 41.72
CA LEU A 477 -14.87 -21.80 40.36
C LEU A 477 -16.40 -21.78 40.31
N THR A 478 -17.05 -22.68 41.05
CA THR A 478 -18.52 -22.73 41.17
C THR A 478 -19.12 -21.40 41.64
N ALA A 479 -18.51 -20.75 42.63
CA ALA A 479 -19.01 -19.46 43.14
C ALA A 479 -18.95 -18.36 42.06
N ILE A 480 -17.90 -18.34 41.23
CA ILE A 480 -17.78 -17.40 40.10
C ILE A 480 -18.83 -17.70 39.03
N LEU A 481 -19.00 -18.98 38.66
CA LEU A 481 -19.99 -19.37 37.66
C LEU A 481 -21.42 -19.04 38.11
N ASP A 482 -21.72 -19.26 39.40
CA ASP A 482 -22.99 -18.90 40.03
C ASP A 482 -23.25 -17.40 40.01
N LYS A 483 -22.24 -16.59 40.38
CA LYS A 483 -22.30 -15.13 40.36
C LYS A 483 -22.72 -14.59 38.99
N HIS A 484 -22.25 -15.20 37.91
CA HIS A 484 -22.53 -14.79 36.53
C HIS A 484 -23.69 -15.52 35.87
N GLY A 485 -24.35 -16.44 36.59
CA GLY A 485 -25.48 -17.20 36.07
C GLY A 485 -25.13 -17.99 34.81
N VAL A 486 -23.90 -18.53 34.75
CA VAL A 486 -23.43 -19.31 33.60
C VAL A 486 -24.34 -20.51 33.39
N LYS A 487 -24.73 -20.78 32.14
CA LYS A 487 -25.61 -21.92 31.80
C LYS A 487 -24.89 -23.03 31.05
N ASN A 488 -24.00 -22.64 30.15
CA ASN A 488 -23.25 -23.56 29.30
C ASN A 488 -21.81 -23.07 29.22
N ILE A 489 -20.88 -24.01 29.20
CA ILE A 489 -19.46 -23.74 28.97
C ILE A 489 -19.04 -24.59 27.79
N ASP A 490 -18.69 -23.94 26.68
CA ASP A 490 -18.24 -24.61 25.46
C ASP A 490 -16.76 -25.01 25.55
N LEU A 491 -15.94 -24.15 26.15
CA LEU A 491 -14.53 -24.41 26.44
C LEU A 491 -14.19 -23.91 27.85
N PHE A 492 -13.65 -24.79 28.68
CA PHE A 492 -12.99 -24.42 29.92
C PHE A 492 -11.48 -24.57 29.73
N SER A 493 -10.74 -23.46 29.73
CA SER A 493 -9.27 -23.42 29.69
C SER A 493 -8.73 -23.22 31.10
N LEU A 494 -7.82 -24.09 31.53
CA LEU A 494 -7.21 -24.07 32.86
C LEU A 494 -5.69 -24.12 32.73
N ASP A 495 -5.05 -23.02 33.14
CA ASP A 495 -3.60 -22.86 33.20
C ASP A 495 -3.24 -22.26 34.56
N VAL A 496 -2.94 -23.13 35.53
CA VAL A 496 -2.57 -22.76 36.91
C VAL A 496 -1.46 -23.68 37.41
N GLU A 497 -0.23 -23.27 37.16
CA GLU A 497 1.03 -23.95 37.49
C GLU A 497 0.98 -24.85 38.76
N GLY A 498 0.63 -26.13 38.58
CA GLY A 498 0.71 -27.19 39.60
C GLY A 498 -0.46 -27.29 40.58
N PHE A 499 -1.55 -26.56 40.37
CA PHE A 499 -2.77 -26.60 41.20
C PHE A 499 -4.03 -26.91 40.38
N GLU A 500 -3.86 -27.53 39.21
CA GLU A 500 -4.98 -27.79 38.31
C GLU A 500 -6.02 -28.69 38.98
N LEU A 501 -5.59 -29.71 39.73
CA LEU A 501 -6.48 -30.61 40.47
C LEU A 501 -7.27 -29.87 41.57
N ASP A 502 -6.63 -28.97 42.30
CA ASP A 502 -7.27 -28.16 43.36
C ASP A 502 -8.37 -27.28 42.78
N VAL A 503 -8.12 -26.64 41.63
CA VAL A 503 -9.14 -25.84 40.93
C VAL A 503 -10.28 -26.73 40.42
N LEU A 504 -9.98 -27.91 39.88
CA LEU A 504 -10.98 -28.88 39.44
C LEU A 504 -11.83 -29.44 40.61
N GLN A 505 -11.30 -29.47 41.82
CA GLN A 505 -12.03 -29.82 43.03
C GLN A 505 -12.92 -28.66 43.55
N GLY A 506 -12.83 -27.48 42.94
CA GLY A 506 -13.69 -26.32 43.22
C GLY A 506 -14.85 -26.14 42.24
N ILE A 507 -15.05 -27.06 41.30
CA ILE A 507 -16.17 -27.05 40.34
C ILE A 507 -17.19 -28.15 40.67
N ASP A 508 -18.45 -27.74 40.79
CA ASP A 508 -19.60 -28.64 40.86
C ASP A 508 -19.89 -29.17 39.45
N PHE A 509 -19.38 -30.37 39.15
CA PHE A 509 -19.59 -31.02 37.86
C PHE A 509 -21.00 -31.59 37.65
N ASP A 510 -21.85 -31.66 38.67
CA ASP A 510 -23.26 -32.00 38.48
C ASP A 510 -24.01 -30.80 37.89
N LYS A 511 -23.59 -29.58 38.26
CA LYS A 511 -24.16 -28.32 37.77
C LYS A 511 -23.48 -27.78 36.51
N TYR A 512 -22.16 -27.85 36.44
CA TYR A 512 -21.35 -27.24 35.38
C TYR A 512 -20.53 -28.29 34.65
N GLN A 513 -20.95 -28.60 33.41
CA GLN A 513 -20.29 -29.60 32.59
C GLN A 513 -19.77 -28.98 31.30
N PRO A 514 -18.54 -28.40 31.31
CA PRO A 514 -17.91 -27.91 30.09
C PRO A 514 -17.94 -28.96 28.98
N LYS A 515 -18.23 -28.55 27.73
CA LYS A 515 -18.19 -29.49 26.60
C LYS A 515 -16.77 -30.00 26.34
N PHE A 516 -15.82 -29.07 26.41
CA PHE A 516 -14.40 -29.33 26.30
C PHE A 516 -13.65 -28.67 27.46
N MET A 517 -12.62 -29.35 27.96
CA MET A 517 -11.68 -28.78 28.93
C MET A 517 -10.28 -28.85 28.36
N LEU A 518 -9.61 -27.72 28.27
CA LEU A 518 -8.21 -27.60 27.90
C LEU A 518 -7.42 -27.33 29.17
N ILE A 519 -6.61 -28.29 29.58
CA ILE A 519 -5.88 -28.21 30.86
C ILE A 519 -4.39 -28.28 30.54
N GLU A 520 -3.66 -27.22 30.85
CA GLU A 520 -2.20 -27.24 30.90
C GLU A 520 -1.81 -27.87 32.24
N VAL A 521 -1.32 -29.10 32.21
CA VAL A 521 -1.02 -29.87 33.43
C VAL A 521 0.44 -30.27 33.46
N ARG A 522 1.04 -30.18 34.65
CA ARG A 522 2.39 -30.70 34.87
C ARG A 522 2.43 -32.21 34.66
N TYR A 523 3.44 -32.70 33.97
CA TYR A 523 3.59 -34.13 33.63
C TYR A 523 3.51 -35.05 34.87
N ALA A 524 4.05 -34.62 36.00
CA ALA A 524 4.01 -35.37 37.26
C ALA A 524 2.58 -35.51 37.82
N ASP A 525 1.74 -34.49 37.66
CA ASP A 525 0.40 -34.40 38.23
C ASP A 525 -0.69 -34.93 37.30
N ARG A 526 -0.32 -35.16 36.02
CA ARG A 526 -1.18 -35.66 34.96
C ARG A 526 -2.04 -36.86 35.37
N LYS A 527 -1.42 -37.85 36.04
CA LYS A 527 -2.10 -39.08 36.44
C LYS A 527 -3.22 -38.82 37.46
N ALA A 528 -3.02 -37.85 38.37
CA ALA A 528 -4.01 -37.49 39.37
C ALA A 528 -5.21 -36.77 38.72
N VAL A 529 -4.93 -35.79 37.84
CA VAL A 529 -5.96 -35.08 37.06
C VAL A 529 -6.76 -36.04 36.19
N ASP A 530 -6.10 -36.93 35.45
CA ASP A 530 -6.77 -37.96 34.65
C ASP A 530 -7.66 -38.87 35.49
N SER A 531 -7.17 -39.32 36.64
CA SER A 531 -7.93 -40.21 37.53
C SER A 531 -9.17 -39.52 38.09
N PHE A 532 -9.06 -38.23 38.43
CA PHE A 532 -10.16 -37.42 38.93
C PHE A 532 -11.23 -37.18 37.85
N LEU A 533 -10.81 -36.87 36.62
CA LEU A 533 -11.71 -36.55 35.51
C LEU A 533 -12.34 -37.78 34.83
N LYS A 534 -11.68 -38.94 34.86
CA LYS A 534 -12.08 -40.18 34.17
C LYS A 534 -13.57 -40.56 34.28
N PRO A 535 -14.28 -40.36 35.41
CA PRO A 535 -15.70 -40.69 35.49
C PRO A 535 -16.60 -39.83 34.61
N LEU A 536 -16.14 -38.64 34.19
CA LEU A 536 -16.95 -37.61 33.54
C LEU A 536 -16.36 -37.15 32.19
N TYR A 537 -15.05 -37.32 31.99
CA TYR A 537 -14.32 -36.78 30.85
C TYR A 537 -13.24 -37.74 30.36
N GLU A 538 -13.01 -37.69 29.06
CA GLU A 538 -12.00 -38.49 28.36
C GLU A 538 -10.96 -37.55 27.73
N PRO A 539 -9.65 -37.84 27.85
CA PRO A 539 -8.64 -37.10 27.11
C PRO A 539 -8.70 -37.49 25.62
N ILE A 540 -8.84 -36.51 24.74
CA ILE A 540 -9.01 -36.73 23.29
C ILE A 540 -7.84 -36.24 22.45
N ALA A 541 -7.01 -35.33 22.97
CA ALA A 541 -5.81 -34.86 22.27
C ALA A 541 -4.77 -34.26 23.21
N ALA A 542 -3.49 -34.52 22.93
CA ALA A 542 -2.37 -33.78 23.49
C ALA A 542 -1.96 -32.68 22.51
N LEU A 543 -2.19 -31.43 22.87
CA LEU A 543 -2.02 -30.27 22.00
C LEU A 543 -0.65 -29.60 22.17
N SER A 544 0.14 -29.95 23.18
CA SER A 544 1.54 -29.53 23.26
C SER A 544 2.46 -30.64 23.79
N ASN A 545 3.72 -30.56 23.35
CA ASN A 545 4.85 -31.31 23.89
C ASN A 545 5.89 -30.26 24.32
N SER A 546 5.75 -29.68 25.51
CA SER A 546 6.84 -28.85 26.07
C SER A 546 7.95 -29.77 26.61
N ILE A 547 8.65 -30.47 25.71
CA ILE A 547 9.80 -31.29 26.11
C ILE A 547 10.95 -30.32 26.40
N ASN A 548 11.04 -29.86 27.65
CA ASN A 548 12.31 -29.36 28.17
C ASN A 548 13.25 -30.57 28.30
N GLU A 549 14.10 -30.78 27.28
CA GLU A 549 15.07 -31.90 27.22
C GLU A 549 15.97 -32.00 28.46
N THR A 550 16.05 -30.95 29.27
CA THR A 550 16.90 -30.87 30.46
C THR A 550 16.22 -31.28 31.77
N LEU A 551 14.89 -31.32 31.88
CA LEU A 551 14.16 -31.70 33.12
C LEU A 551 12.75 -32.28 32.82
N PRO A 552 12.60 -33.60 32.63
CA PRO A 552 11.32 -34.24 32.30
C PRO A 552 10.18 -34.00 33.31
N GLU A 553 10.49 -33.89 34.62
CA GLU A 553 9.49 -33.73 35.70
C GLU A 553 8.85 -32.33 35.80
N ARG A 554 9.36 -31.33 35.06
CA ARG A 554 8.82 -29.96 35.03
C ARG A 554 8.25 -29.59 33.64
N SER A 555 7.96 -30.59 32.81
CA SER A 555 7.27 -30.39 31.54
C SER A 555 5.76 -30.25 31.77
N TYR A 556 5.14 -29.32 31.05
CA TYR A 556 3.69 -29.13 31.02
C TYR A 556 3.11 -29.65 29.71
N GLN A 557 1.87 -30.12 29.75
CA GLN A 557 1.16 -30.61 28.58
C GLN A 557 -0.22 -29.98 28.52
N ASP A 558 -0.53 -29.37 27.38
CA ASP A 558 -1.88 -28.93 27.03
C ASP A 558 -2.69 -30.14 26.61
N ILE A 559 -3.62 -30.60 27.44
CA ILE A 559 -4.44 -31.75 27.12
C ILE A 559 -5.90 -31.35 27.01
N LEU A 560 -6.49 -31.71 25.88
CA LEU A 560 -7.90 -31.50 25.60
C LEU A 560 -8.70 -32.72 26.06
N TYR A 561 -9.67 -32.46 26.92
CA TYR A 561 -10.67 -33.40 27.38
C TYR A 561 -12.02 -33.08 26.76
N LYS A 562 -12.81 -34.13 26.55
CA LYS A 562 -14.20 -34.04 26.12
C LYS A 562 -15.07 -34.78 27.12
N LYS A 563 -16.26 -34.25 27.37
CA LYS A 563 -17.26 -34.93 28.21
C LYS A 563 -17.49 -36.36 27.69
N ALA A 564 -17.43 -37.34 28.58
CA ALA A 564 -17.72 -38.74 28.27
C ALA A 564 -19.17 -38.87 27.78
N GLY A 565 -19.35 -39.69 26.75
CA GLY A 565 -20.64 -39.89 26.05
C GLY A 565 -21.71 -40.58 26.86
#